data_AF-A0A8E4G328-F1
#
_entry.id   AF-A0A8E4G328-F1
#
_cell.length_a   1.000
_cell.length_b   1.000
_cell.length_c   1.000
_cell.angle_alpha   90.00
_cell.angle_beta   90.00
_cell.angle_gamma   90.00
#
_symmetry.space_group_name_H-M   'P 1'
#
loop_
_entity.id
_entity.type
_entity.pdbx_description
1 polymer ?
#
loop_
_entity_poly.entity_id
_entity_poly.type
_entity_poly.pdbx_seq_one_letter_code
_entity_poly.pdbx_strand_id
1 'polypeptide(L)'
;MKLGLLSALALSLSACTGAPVAKEHKIDDGALPSAEVKAFERAQARYHYKDARFEWDASNCAVYEGTAPDGKRRQQPLTKEDGSRFCSAP
;
A
#
# COMPACT_ATOMS: atom_id res chain seq x y z
N MET A 1 11.59 -6.02 62.56
CA MET A 1 11.64 -7.42 62.12
C MET A 1 10.36 -7.77 61.37
N LYS A 2 10.45 -8.10 60.08
CA LYS A 2 9.65 -9.11 59.35
C LYS A 2 9.90 -8.93 57.85
N LEU A 3 10.88 -9.67 57.33
CA LEU A 3 11.02 -9.94 55.90
C LEU A 3 9.89 -10.92 55.51
N GLY A 4 9.01 -10.49 54.63
CA GLY A 4 7.99 -11.34 54.01
C GLY A 4 8.42 -11.70 52.60
N LEU A 5 8.91 -12.93 52.44
CA LEU A 5 9.14 -13.61 51.16
C LEU A 5 7.87 -13.56 50.30
N LEU A 6 8.01 -13.17 49.03
CA LEU A 6 7.02 -13.52 48.00
C LEU A 6 7.72 -13.99 46.73
N SER A 7 7.71 -15.33 46.60
CA SER A 7 7.71 -16.17 45.41
C SER A 7 8.08 -15.54 44.07
N ALA A 8 9.22 -16.00 43.54
CA ALA A 8 9.56 -15.95 42.13
C ALA A 8 8.54 -16.77 41.31
N LEU A 9 7.73 -16.08 40.50
CA LEU A 9 7.05 -16.70 39.36
C LEU A 9 8.01 -16.71 38.17
N ALA A 10 8.65 -17.86 37.94
CA ALA A 10 9.35 -18.14 36.70
C ALA A 10 8.32 -18.38 35.58
N LEU A 11 8.04 -17.35 34.80
CA LEU A 11 7.30 -17.44 33.54
C LEU A 11 8.24 -17.94 32.44
N SER A 12 8.28 -19.25 32.24
CA SER A 12 8.90 -19.87 31.07
C SER A 12 8.03 -19.62 29.82
N LEU A 13 8.26 -18.48 29.14
CA LEU A 13 7.74 -18.26 27.79
C LEU A 13 8.60 -19.02 26.78
N SER A 14 8.30 -20.30 26.63
CA SER A 14 8.67 -21.06 25.44
C SER A 14 7.60 -20.87 24.36
N ALA A 15 7.86 -20.03 23.37
CA ALA A 15 7.42 -20.19 21.97
C ALA A 15 7.64 -18.89 21.17
N CYS A 16 8.73 -18.82 20.41
CA CYS A 16 8.77 -18.06 19.15
C CYS A 16 9.39 -18.97 18.09
N THR A 17 8.65 -20.01 17.71
CA THR A 17 8.92 -20.82 16.53
C THR A 17 8.41 -20.08 15.30
N GLY A 18 9.30 -19.89 14.32
CA GLY A 18 8.95 -19.47 12.97
C GLY A 18 9.06 -17.97 12.76
N ALA A 19 10.24 -17.50 12.36
CA ALA A 19 10.30 -16.27 11.58
C ALA A 19 9.37 -16.46 10.36
N PRO A 20 8.38 -15.60 10.12
CA PRO A 20 7.83 -15.53 8.77
C PRO A 20 9.01 -15.07 7.92
N VAL A 21 9.47 -15.93 7.02
CA VAL A 21 10.24 -15.48 5.87
C VAL A 21 9.26 -14.63 5.08
N ALA A 22 9.18 -13.35 5.47
CA ALA A 22 8.68 -12.33 4.59
C ALA A 22 9.45 -12.55 3.30
N LYS A 23 8.75 -12.93 2.24
CA LYS A 23 9.33 -12.91 0.91
C LYS A 23 9.78 -11.48 0.70
N GLU A 24 11.07 -11.25 0.93
CA GLU A 24 11.73 -9.99 0.70
C GLU A 24 11.65 -9.77 -0.80
N HIS A 25 10.57 -9.11 -1.22
CA HIS A 25 10.49 -8.53 -2.54
C HIS A 25 11.63 -7.52 -2.54
N LYS A 26 12.73 -7.86 -3.21
CA LYS A 26 13.80 -6.91 -3.49
C LYS A 26 13.15 -5.68 -4.11
N ILE A 27 13.07 -4.61 -3.31
CA ILE A 27 12.80 -3.27 -3.83
C ILE A 27 14.14 -2.82 -4.40
N ASP A 28 14.33 -3.08 -5.68
CA ASP A 28 15.44 -2.57 -6.47
C ASP A 28 14.98 -1.26 -7.13
N ASP A 29 14.96 -0.18 -6.34
CA ASP A 29 14.37 1.10 -6.74
C ASP A 29 15.29 2.26 -6.31
N GLY A 30 16.59 2.16 -6.56
CA GLY A 30 17.54 3.25 -6.30
C GLY A 30 17.12 4.55 -6.98
N ALA A 31 16.36 5.39 -6.27
CA ALA A 31 16.00 6.78 -6.57
C ALA A 31 14.98 7.09 -7.70
N LEU A 32 14.28 6.12 -8.30
CA LEU A 32 13.23 6.39 -9.30
C LEU A 32 11.83 6.12 -8.75
N PRO A 33 10.81 6.96 -9.06
CA PRO A 33 9.44 6.69 -8.62
C PRO A 33 8.93 5.34 -9.16
N SER A 34 8.15 4.63 -8.36
CA SER A 34 7.54 3.35 -8.77
C SER A 34 6.68 3.55 -10.02
N ALA A 35 6.40 2.45 -10.73
CA ALA A 35 5.58 2.49 -11.94
C ALA A 35 4.18 3.06 -11.67
N GLU A 36 3.62 2.78 -10.50
CA GLU A 36 2.33 3.30 -10.02
C GLU A 36 2.39 4.81 -9.77
N VAL A 37 3.46 5.31 -9.13
CA VAL A 37 3.64 6.75 -8.88
C VAL A 37 3.74 7.50 -10.20
N LYS A 38 4.54 7.00 -11.15
CA LYS A 38 4.63 7.60 -12.50
C LYS A 38 3.27 7.60 -13.22
N ALA A 39 2.49 6.53 -13.09
CA ALA A 39 1.16 6.46 -13.68
C ALA A 39 0.20 7.47 -13.05
N PHE A 40 0.26 7.64 -11.73
CA PHE A 40 -0.52 8.62 -11.00
C PHE A 40 -0.15 10.06 -11.41
N GLU A 41 1.13 10.38 -11.50
CA GLU A 41 1.62 11.68 -11.96
C GLU A 41 1.17 12.00 -13.39
N ARG A 42 1.25 11.02 -14.30
CA ARG A 42 0.71 11.16 -15.68
C ARG A 42 -0.79 11.42 -15.66
N ALA A 43 -1.55 10.70 -14.84
CA ALA A 43 -2.99 10.91 -14.71
C ALA A 43 -3.31 12.30 -14.14
N GLN A 44 -2.57 12.76 -13.13
CA GLN A 44 -2.72 14.10 -12.56
C GLN A 44 -2.44 15.19 -13.60
N ALA A 45 -1.38 15.04 -14.39
CA ALA A 45 -1.02 15.97 -15.46
C ALA A 45 -2.03 15.97 -16.61
N ARG A 46 -2.78 14.87 -16.81
CA ARG A 46 -3.78 14.75 -17.88
C ARG A 46 -5.17 15.23 -17.48
N TYR A 47 -5.60 14.88 -16.28
CA TYR A 47 -7.01 15.02 -15.86
C TYR A 47 -7.24 16.16 -14.88
N HIS A 48 -6.22 16.57 -14.13
CA HIS A 48 -6.28 17.67 -13.17
C HIS A 48 -7.44 17.56 -12.18
N TYR A 49 -7.74 16.36 -11.68
CA TYR A 49 -8.77 16.22 -10.66
C TYR A 49 -8.28 16.83 -9.34
N LYS A 50 -9.20 17.43 -8.60
CA LYS A 50 -8.98 17.87 -7.22
C LYS A 50 -9.16 16.68 -6.28
N ASP A 51 -8.48 16.73 -5.13
CA ASP A 51 -8.54 15.67 -4.09
C ASP A 51 -8.27 14.27 -4.65
N ALA A 52 -7.36 14.23 -5.62
CA ALA A 52 -7.04 13.04 -6.38
C ALA A 52 -6.28 12.02 -5.53
N ARG A 53 -6.63 10.75 -5.70
CA ARG A 53 -6.10 9.64 -4.90
C ARG A 53 -6.00 8.37 -5.74
N PHE A 54 -5.07 7.52 -5.33
CA PHE A 54 -4.91 6.18 -5.87
C PHE A 54 -5.90 5.27 -5.15
N GLU A 55 -6.79 4.63 -5.91
CA GLU A 55 -7.83 3.73 -5.39
C GLU A 55 -7.86 2.44 -6.22
N TRP A 56 -8.67 1.48 -5.79
CA TRP A 56 -8.91 0.24 -6.51
C TRP A 56 -10.38 0.16 -6.92
N ASP A 57 -10.65 -0.20 -8.18
CA ASP A 57 -12.01 -0.43 -8.65
C ASP A 57 -12.54 -1.81 -8.23
N ALA A 58 -13.80 -2.10 -8.56
CA ALA A 58 -14.44 -3.38 -8.23
C ALA A 58 -13.79 -4.61 -8.91
N SER A 59 -12.89 -4.39 -9.87
CA SER A 59 -12.10 -5.44 -10.53
C SER A 59 -10.69 -5.57 -9.92
N ASN A 60 -10.44 -4.93 -8.76
CA ASN A 60 -9.12 -4.84 -8.13
C ASN A 60 -8.03 -4.27 -9.05
N CYS A 61 -8.42 -3.32 -9.90
CA CYS A 61 -7.50 -2.57 -10.74
C CYS A 61 -7.36 -1.12 -10.25
N ALA A 62 -6.14 -0.61 -10.28
CA ALA A 62 -5.82 0.73 -9.85
C ALA A 62 -6.54 1.79 -10.69
N VAL A 63 -7.08 2.79 -10.01
CA VAL A 63 -7.73 3.94 -10.59
C VAL A 63 -7.26 5.22 -9.93
N TYR A 64 -7.22 6.28 -10.74
CA TYR A 64 -7.08 7.65 -10.32
C TYR A 64 -8.49 8.20 -10.08
N GLU A 65 -8.83 8.43 -8.82
CA GLU A 65 -10.14 8.96 -8.42
C GLU A 65 -10.00 10.37 -7.89
N GLY A 66 -10.90 11.27 -8.28
CA GLY A 66 -10.94 12.64 -7.77
C GLY A 66 -12.16 13.40 -8.26
N THR A 67 -12.20 14.69 -7.91
CA THR A 67 -13.23 15.62 -8.37
C THR A 67 -12.77 16.28 -9.67
N ALA A 68 -13.45 15.97 -10.77
CA ALA A 68 -13.15 16.50 -12.08
C ALA A 68 -13.46 18.01 -12.19
N PRO A 69 -12.98 18.70 -13.25
CA PRO A 69 -13.25 20.13 -13.43
C PRO A 69 -14.73 20.52 -13.50
N ASP A 70 -15.61 19.57 -13.83
CA ASP A 70 -17.07 19.73 -13.82
C ASP A 70 -17.70 19.57 -12.42
N GLY A 71 -16.88 19.39 -11.38
CA GLY A 71 -17.31 19.20 -10.00
C GLY A 71 -17.78 17.78 -9.66
N LYS A 72 -17.74 16.83 -10.61
CA LYS A 72 -18.20 15.46 -10.38
C LYS A 72 -17.05 14.56 -9.95
N ARG A 73 -17.32 13.65 -9.01
CA ARG A 73 -16.39 12.55 -8.70
C ARG A 73 -16.28 11.65 -9.93
N ARG A 74 -15.05 11.36 -10.36
CA ARG A 74 -14.77 10.48 -11.50
C ARG A 74 -13.58 9.60 -11.20
N GLN A 75 -13.55 8.44 -11.86
CA GLN A 75 -12.44 7.51 -11.86
C GLN A 75 -11.85 7.41 -13.27
N GLN A 76 -10.53 7.27 -13.35
CA GLN A 76 -9.81 6.97 -14.59
C GLN A 76 -8.85 5.80 -14.33
N PRO A 77 -8.74 4.83 -15.25
CA PRO A 77 -7.81 3.72 -15.06
C PRO A 77 -6.37 4.22 -15.02
N LEU A 78 -5.58 3.68 -14.08
CA LEU A 78 -4.13 3.84 -14.07
C LEU A 78 -3.50 2.71 -14.89
N THR A 79 -2.70 3.09 -15.88
CA THR A 79 -2.07 2.16 -16.82
C THR A 79 -0.55 2.22 -16.76
N LYS A 80 0.07 1.07 -16.97
CA LYS A 80 1.49 0.90 -17.26
C LYS A 80 1.83 1.56 -18.61
N GLU A 81 3.12 1.60 -18.95
CA GLU A 81 3.60 2.19 -20.20
C GLU A 81 3.13 1.42 -21.44
N ASP A 82 2.93 0.11 -21.32
CA ASP A 82 2.36 -0.75 -22.36
C ASP A 82 0.83 -0.60 -22.53
N GLY A 83 0.19 0.27 -21.73
CA GLY A 83 -1.26 0.49 -21.73
C GLY A 83 -2.06 -0.54 -20.92
N SER A 84 -1.43 -1.59 -20.40
CA SER A 84 -2.10 -2.52 -19.49
C SER A 84 -2.39 -1.88 -18.14
N ARG A 85 -3.41 -2.38 -17.43
CA ARG A 85 -3.81 -1.86 -16.12
C ARG A 85 -2.92 -2.40 -15.01
N PHE A 86 -2.72 -1.62 -13.95
CA PHE A 86 -2.23 -2.18 -12.69
C PHE A 86 -3.40 -2.88 -12.00
N CYS A 87 -3.35 -4.20 -11.87
CA CYS A 87 -4.36 -4.96 -11.13
C CYS A 87 -3.67 -5.88 -10.14
N SER A 88 -4.22 -5.95 -8.93
CA SER A 88 -3.85 -6.97 -7.96
C SER A 88 -4.72 -8.21 -8.17
N ALA A 89 -4.16 -9.38 -7.89
CA ALA A 89 -5.01 -10.57 -7.75
C ALA A 89 -5.92 -10.36 -6.52
N PRO A 90 -7.22 -10.71 -6.62
CA PRO A 90 -8.16 -10.67 -5.49
C PRO A 90 -7.71 -11.54 -4.31
#